data_AF-A0A3Q0NAP4-F1
#
_entry.id   AF-A0A3Q0NAP4-F1
#
_cell.length_a   1.000
_cell.length_b   1.000
_cell.length_c   1.000
_cell.angle_alpha   90.00
_cell.angle_beta   90.00
_cell.angle_gamma   90.00
#
_symmetry.space_group_name_H-M   'P 1'
#
loop_
_entity.id
_entity.type
_entity.pdbx_description
1 polymer ?
#
loop_
_entity_poly.entity_id
_entity_poly.type
_entity_poly.pdbx_seq_one_letter_code
_entity_poly.pdbx_strand_id
1 'polypeptide(L)'
;MDAKSQQVEAQLQLLKKEQAAAEDFLQDLQRQQNEQEWLAEDVARVNQEERESLEFLREVWQGAESRSFGYYLADLQEEEKQVWHKKIQANQEECQQKITDCRKSIYQLENQQQGLRKELSQ
;
A
#
# COMPACT_ATOMS: atom_id res chain seq x y z
N MET A 1 -7.08 -3.27 47.38
CA MET A 1 -7.26 -3.44 45.92
C MET A 1 -8.27 -4.54 45.73
N ASP A 2 -9.47 -4.21 45.28
CA ASP A 2 -10.51 -5.22 45.04
C ASP A 2 -10.14 -6.10 43.84
N ALA A 3 -10.54 -7.37 43.88
CA ALA A 3 -10.31 -8.33 42.80
C ALA A 3 -10.85 -7.83 41.44
N LYS A 4 -11.93 -7.03 41.48
CA LYS A 4 -12.51 -6.37 40.30
C LYS A 4 -11.56 -5.34 39.69
N SER A 5 -10.91 -4.51 40.51
CA SER A 5 -9.93 -3.52 40.02
C SER A 5 -8.71 -4.20 39.38
N GLN A 6 -8.23 -5.29 39.99
CA GLN A 6 -7.11 -6.08 39.44
C GLN A 6 -7.47 -6.71 38.08
N GLN A 7 -8.71 -7.18 37.91
CA GLN A 7 -9.20 -7.72 36.65
C GLN A 7 -9.27 -6.66 35.55
N VAL A 8 -9.75 -5.46 35.87
CA VAL A 8 -9.83 -4.34 34.91
C VAL A 8 -8.44 -3.84 34.53
N GLU A 9 -7.50 -3.78 35.48
CA GLU A 9 -6.11 -3.45 35.20
C GLU A 9 -5.45 -4.47 34.26
N ALA A 10 -5.68 -5.77 34.48
CA ALA A 10 -5.18 -6.82 33.60
C ALA A 10 -5.75 -6.69 32.17
N GLN A 11 -7.04 -6.39 32.04
CA GLN A 11 -7.68 -6.14 30.73
C GLN A 11 -7.09 -4.89 30.05
N LEU A 12 -6.84 -3.81 30.79
CA LEU A 12 -6.19 -2.62 30.25
C LEU A 12 -4.78 -2.90 29.74
N GLN A 13 -4.01 -3.73 30.44
CA GLN A 13 -2.67 -4.13 29.97
C GLN A 13 -2.73 -4.96 28.69
N LEU A 14 -3.72 -5.87 28.57
CA LEU A 14 -3.93 -6.63 27.34
C LEU A 14 -4.27 -5.71 26.17
N LEU A 15 -5.25 -4.82 26.33
CA LEU A 15 -5.68 -3.88 25.28
C LEU A 15 -4.55 -2.93 24.84
N LYS A 16 -3.68 -2.50 25.77
CA LYS A 16 -2.50 -1.71 25.43
C LYS A 16 -1.51 -2.49 24.56
N LYS A 17 -1.32 -3.78 24.86
CA LYS A 17 -0.45 -4.65 24.07
C LYS A 17 -1.01 -4.88 22.66
N GLU A 18 -2.32 -5.09 22.55
CA GLU A 18 -3.02 -5.21 21.27
C GLU A 18 -2.94 -3.91 20.46
N GLN A 19 -3.11 -2.75 21.11
CA GLN A 19 -2.94 -1.45 20.48
C GLN A 19 -1.51 -1.27 19.95
N ALA A 20 -0.49 -1.55 20.76
CA ALA A 20 0.91 -1.45 20.33
C ALA A 20 1.19 -2.34 19.11
N ALA A 21 0.69 -3.58 19.10
CA ALA A 21 0.84 -4.47 17.96
C ALA A 21 0.13 -3.94 16.70
N ALA A 22 -1.05 -3.32 16.84
CA ALA A 22 -1.76 -2.71 15.74
C ALA A 22 -1.04 -1.45 15.21
N GLU A 23 -0.42 -0.66 16.09
CA GLU A 23 0.41 0.50 15.72
C GLU A 23 1.67 0.08 14.97
N ASP A 24 2.37 -0.95 15.43
CA ASP A 24 3.52 -1.54 14.73
C ASP A 24 3.11 -2.03 13.33
N PHE A 25 1.99 -2.76 13.24
CA PHE A 25 1.46 -3.22 11.96
C PHE A 25 1.07 -2.05 11.04
N LEU A 26 0.53 -0.96 11.59
CA LEU A 26 0.23 0.24 10.82
C LEU A 26 1.51 0.88 10.23
N GLN A 27 2.60 0.92 11.00
CA GLN A 27 3.89 1.42 10.49
C GLN A 27 4.42 0.56 9.35
N ASP A 28 4.32 -0.76 9.47
CA ASP A 28 4.70 -1.69 8.39
C ASP A 28 3.87 -1.45 7.13
N LEU A 29 2.55 -1.27 7.26
CA LEU A 29 1.69 -0.95 6.13
C LEU A 29 2.04 0.39 5.47
N GLN A 30 2.37 1.41 6.27
CA GLN A 30 2.82 2.71 5.74
C GLN A 30 4.13 2.60 4.98
N ARG A 31 5.07 1.78 5.48
CA ARG A 31 6.30 1.49 4.75
C ARG A 31 6.02 0.79 3.42
N GLN A 32 5.13 -0.21 3.42
CA GLN A 32 4.72 -0.89 2.19
C GLN A 32 4.05 0.06 1.19
N GLN A 33 3.22 0.99 1.66
CA GLN A 33 2.62 2.03 0.83
C GLN A 33 3.70 2.89 0.14
N ASN A 34 4.70 3.36 0.89
CA ASN A 34 5.82 4.11 0.33
C ASN A 34 6.59 3.28 -0.70
N GLU A 35 6.86 1.99 -0.43
CA GLU A 35 7.52 1.11 -1.38
C GLU A 35 6.71 0.94 -2.68
N GLN A 36 5.37 0.88 -2.60
CA GLN A 36 4.51 0.86 -3.79
C GLN A 36 4.54 2.18 -4.58
N GLU A 37 4.62 3.33 -3.91
CA GLU A 37 4.76 4.63 -4.57
C GLU A 37 6.07 4.71 -5.35
N TRP A 38 7.18 4.27 -4.74
CA TRP A 38 8.47 4.18 -5.41
C TRP A 38 8.45 3.26 -6.63
N LEU A 39 7.79 2.11 -6.53
CA LEU A 39 7.60 1.20 -7.67
C LEU A 39 6.79 1.83 -8.79
N ALA A 40 5.77 2.64 -8.47
CA ALA A 40 4.98 3.34 -9.46
C ALA A 40 5.80 4.39 -10.23
N GLU A 41 6.66 5.13 -9.53
CA GLU A 41 7.59 6.09 -10.14
C GLU A 41 8.62 5.38 -11.03
N ASP A 42 9.18 4.27 -10.57
CA ASP A 42 10.17 3.49 -11.32
C ASP A 42 9.56 2.93 -12.61
N VAL A 43 8.36 2.34 -12.53
CA VAL A 43 7.64 1.86 -13.72
C VAL A 43 7.31 3.00 -14.67
N ALA A 44 6.91 4.18 -14.17
CA ALA A 44 6.65 5.33 -15.02
C ALA A 44 7.92 5.79 -15.76
N ARG A 45 9.07 5.77 -15.09
CA ARG A 45 10.38 6.08 -15.71
C ARG A 45 10.74 5.07 -16.79
N VAL A 46 10.65 3.77 -16.50
CA VAL A 46 10.96 2.71 -17.49
C VAL A 46 10.09 2.83 -18.73
N ASN A 47 8.79 3.05 -18.55
CA ASN A 47 7.86 3.26 -19.69
C ASN A 47 8.26 4.46 -20.56
N GLN A 48 8.76 5.54 -19.94
CA GLN A 48 9.24 6.71 -20.65
C GLN A 48 10.53 6.41 -21.44
N GLU A 49 11.50 5.73 -20.82
CA GLU A 49 12.76 5.33 -21.47
C GLU A 49 12.53 4.38 -22.66
N GLU A 50 11.62 3.43 -22.51
CA GLU A 50 11.22 2.51 -23.58
C GLU A 50 10.54 3.25 -24.74
N ARG A 51 9.67 4.23 -24.42
CA ARG A 51 9.02 5.06 -25.44
C ARG A 51 10.04 5.87 -26.23
N GLU A 52 10.99 6.50 -25.56
CA GLU A 52 12.08 7.24 -26.19
C GLU A 52 12.93 6.32 -27.09
N SER A 53 13.18 5.09 -26.63
CA SER A 53 13.88 4.07 -27.41
C SER A 53 13.12 3.66 -28.67
N LEU A 54 11.79 3.50 -28.59
CA LEU A 54 10.95 3.22 -29.76
C LEU A 54 10.91 4.41 -30.74
N GLU A 55 10.85 5.63 -30.23
CA GLU A 55 10.91 6.84 -31.06
C GLU A 55 12.24 6.91 -31.83
N PHE A 56 13.37 6.65 -31.16
CA PHE A 56 14.68 6.55 -31.81
C PHE A 56 14.74 5.43 -32.86
N LEU A 57 14.22 4.24 -32.54
CA LEU A 57 14.20 3.12 -33.49
C LEU A 57 13.42 3.47 -34.76
N ARG A 58 12.32 4.23 -34.67
CA ARG A 58 11.54 4.66 -35.83
C ARG A 58 12.32 5.59 -36.77
N GLU A 59 13.24 6.39 -36.24
CA GLU A 59 14.08 7.27 -37.07
C GLU A 59 15.09 6.46 -37.89
N VAL A 60 15.69 5.43 -37.28
CA VAL A 60 16.75 4.63 -37.88
C VAL A 60 16.20 3.50 -38.77
N TRP A 61 15.05 2.93 -38.43
CA TRP A 61 14.46 1.77 -39.10
C TRP A 61 13.25 2.13 -39.96
N GLN A 62 13.49 2.56 -41.19
CA GLN A 62 12.45 3.08 -42.09
C GLN A 62 11.90 2.08 -43.13
N GLY A 63 12.38 0.84 -43.14
CA GLY A 63 11.86 -0.23 -44.01
C GLY A 63 10.38 -0.53 -43.75
N ALA A 64 9.64 -1.02 -44.75
CA ALA A 64 8.22 -1.37 -44.58
C ALA A 64 8.02 -2.44 -43.49
N GLU A 65 8.83 -3.51 -43.50
CA GLU A 65 8.81 -4.56 -42.48
C GLU A 65 9.24 -4.03 -41.10
N SER A 66 10.24 -3.15 -41.06
CA SER A 66 10.71 -2.54 -39.82
C SER A 66 9.66 -1.62 -39.19
N ARG A 67 8.89 -0.90 -40.01
CA ARG A 67 7.76 -0.09 -39.55
C ARG A 67 6.62 -0.93 -38.97
N SER A 68 6.26 -2.04 -39.63
CA SER A 68 5.26 -2.96 -39.05
C SER A 68 5.70 -3.57 -37.73
N PHE A 69 6.99 -3.92 -37.62
CA PHE A 69 7.55 -4.42 -36.36
C PHE A 69 7.55 -3.34 -35.26
N GLY A 70 7.84 -2.08 -35.61
CA GLY A 70 7.78 -0.96 -34.67
C GLY A 70 6.38 -0.64 -34.14
N TYR A 71 5.32 -0.89 -34.93
CA TYR A 71 3.94 -0.81 -34.41
C TYR A 71 3.63 -1.96 -33.46
N TYR A 72 4.00 -3.19 -33.84
CA TYR A 72 3.84 -4.35 -32.97
C TYR A 72 4.51 -4.17 -31.60
N LEU A 73 5.74 -3.64 -31.57
CA LEU A 73 6.43 -3.36 -30.31
C LEU A 73 5.73 -2.29 -29.46
N ALA A 74 5.18 -1.24 -30.10
CA ALA A 74 4.44 -0.20 -29.39
C ALA A 74 3.14 -0.74 -28.78
N ASP A 75 2.43 -1.62 -29.50
CA ASP A 75 1.23 -2.26 -29.01
C ASP A 75 1.55 -3.17 -27.80
N LEU A 76 2.62 -3.98 -27.89
CA LEU A 76 3.09 -4.82 -26.79
C LEU A 76 3.44 -3.99 -25.55
N GLN A 77 4.17 -2.88 -25.73
CA GLN A 77 4.56 -2.01 -24.63
C GLN A 77 3.36 -1.38 -23.93
N GLU A 78 2.35 -0.92 -24.70
CA GLU A 78 1.14 -0.36 -24.10
C GLU A 78 0.33 -1.43 -23.36
N GLU A 79 0.27 -2.67 -23.87
CA GLU A 79 -0.35 -3.79 -23.15
C GLU A 79 0.36 -4.07 -21.81
N GLU A 80 1.68 -4.17 -21.80
CA GLU A 80 2.48 -4.42 -20.59
C GLU A 80 2.30 -3.28 -19.57
N LYS A 81 2.37 -2.03 -20.02
CA LYS A 81 2.12 -0.85 -19.20
C LYS A 81 0.75 -0.88 -18.55
N GLN A 82 -0.30 -1.25 -19.29
CA GLN A 82 -1.66 -1.35 -18.76
C GLN A 82 -1.78 -2.45 -17.70
N VAL A 83 -1.11 -3.59 -17.90
CA VAL A 83 -1.06 -4.69 -16.92
C VAL A 83 -0.39 -4.22 -15.63
N TRP A 84 0.78 -3.58 -15.74
CA TRP A 84 1.51 -3.06 -14.57
C TRP A 84 0.74 -1.97 -13.85
N HIS A 85 0.13 -1.03 -14.59
CA HIS A 85 -0.69 0.03 -14.01
C HIS A 85 -1.84 -0.52 -13.17
N LYS A 86 -2.60 -1.48 -13.72
CA LYS A 86 -3.70 -2.14 -12.99
C LYS A 86 -3.22 -2.87 -11.75
N LYS A 87 -2.08 -3.56 -11.83
CA LYS A 87 -1.52 -4.32 -10.71
C LYS A 87 -1.07 -3.38 -9.58
N ILE A 88 -0.38 -2.30 -9.92
CA ILE A 88 0.06 -1.29 -8.94
C ILE A 88 -1.15 -0.64 -8.28
N GLN A 89 -2.15 -0.24 -9.07
CA GLN A 89 -3.37 0.36 -8.54
C GLN A 89 -4.10 -0.59 -7.58
N ALA A 90 -4.29 -1.86 -7.96
CA ALA A 90 -4.92 -2.85 -7.10
C ALA A 90 -4.16 -3.04 -5.77
N ASN A 91 -2.83 -3.10 -5.81
CA ASN A 91 -2.00 -3.20 -4.61
C ASN A 91 -2.13 -1.96 -3.71
N GLN A 92 -2.17 -0.76 -4.31
CA GLN A 92 -2.37 0.50 -3.57
C GLN A 92 -3.73 0.55 -2.89
N GLU A 93 -4.79 0.16 -3.59
CA GLU A 93 -6.15 0.07 -3.04
C GLU A 93 -6.23 -0.95 -1.89
N GLU A 94 -5.63 -2.13 -2.06
CA GLU A 94 -5.58 -3.15 -1.00
C GLU A 94 -4.81 -2.66 0.23
N CYS A 95 -3.66 -2.04 0.04
CA CYS A 95 -2.85 -1.48 1.13
C CYS A 95 -3.61 -0.36 1.87
N GLN A 96 -4.25 0.54 1.12
CA GLN A 96 -5.05 1.62 1.69
C GLN A 96 -6.25 1.12 2.49
N GLN A 97 -6.89 0.04 2.02
CA GLN A 97 -7.97 -0.61 2.76
C GLN A 97 -7.45 -1.21 4.09
N LYS A 98 -6.32 -1.92 4.05
CA LYS A 98 -5.67 -2.46 5.27
C LYS A 98 -5.29 -1.37 6.27
N ILE A 99 -4.74 -0.24 5.81
CA ILE A 99 -4.43 0.92 6.65
C ILE A 99 -5.69 1.47 7.31
N THR A 100 -6.76 1.62 6.52
CA THR A 100 -8.05 2.15 7.00
C THR A 100 -8.64 1.25 8.07
N ASP A 101 -8.62 -0.05 7.88
CA ASP A 101 -9.17 -1.02 8.84
C ASP A 101 -8.29 -1.13 10.10
N CYS A 102 -6.97 -1.06 9.95
CA CYS A 102 -6.04 -1.00 11.09
C CYS A 102 -6.32 0.25 11.96
N ARG A 103 -6.47 1.42 11.35
CA ARG A 103 -6.81 2.66 12.07
C ARG A 103 -8.14 2.58 12.81
N LYS A 104 -9.16 1.95 12.20
CA LYS A 104 -10.44 1.70 12.88
C LYS A 104 -10.26 0.79 14.10
N SER A 105 -9.45 -0.26 13.97
CA SER A 105 -9.14 -1.19 15.07
C SER A 105 -8.46 -0.45 16.24
N ILE A 106 -7.43 0.35 15.96
CA ILE A 106 -6.76 1.18 16.97
C ILE A 106 -7.76 2.09 17.68
N TYR A 107 -8.61 2.80 16.94
CA TYR A 107 -9.63 3.67 17.51
C TYR A 107 -10.63 2.91 18.42
N GLN A 108 -11.01 1.69 18.05
CA GLN A 108 -11.88 0.85 18.88
C GLN A 108 -11.19 0.44 20.18
N LEU A 109 -9.91 0.03 20.11
CA LEU A 109 -9.11 -0.32 21.29
C LEU A 109 -8.95 0.88 22.23
N GLU A 110 -8.71 2.07 21.68
CA GLU A 110 -8.64 3.31 22.47
C GLU A 110 -9.94 3.62 23.21
N ASN A 111 -11.09 3.48 22.52
CA ASN A 111 -12.40 3.66 23.15
C ASN A 111 -12.67 2.65 24.26
N GLN A 112 -12.31 1.38 24.07
CA GLN A 112 -12.43 0.34 25.09
C GLN A 112 -11.56 0.66 26.31
N GLN A 113 -10.31 1.08 26.10
CA GLN A 113 -9.44 1.50 27.19
C GLN A 113 -9.99 2.72 27.95
N GLN A 114 -10.55 3.70 27.25
CA GLN A 114 -11.17 4.86 27.90
C GLN A 114 -12.38 4.46 28.74
N GLY A 115 -13.20 3.51 28.27
CA GLY A 115 -14.31 2.94 29.05
C GLY A 115 -13.83 2.31 30.35
N LEU A 116 -12.86 1.40 30.28
CA LEU A 116 -12.30 0.72 31.45
C LEU A 116 -11.60 1.68 32.43
N ARG A 117 -10.94 2.72 31.94
CA ARG A 117 -10.34 3.77 32.80
C ARG A 117 -11.40 4.55 33.58
N LYS A 118 -12.55 4.84 32.96
CA LYS A 118 -13.68 5.49 33.64
C LYS A 118 -14.25 4.60 34.74
N GLU A 119 -14.37 3.29 34.48
CA GLU A 119 -14.84 2.31 35.47
C GLU A 119 -13.90 2.17 36.68
N LEU A 120 -12.58 2.32 36.48
CA LEU A 120 -11.61 2.32 37.58
C LEU A 120 -11.60 3.63 38.40
N SER A 121 -12.05 4.73 37.80
CA SER A 121 -12.11 6.05 38.46
C SER A 121 -13.42 6.31 39.22
N GLN A 122 -14.38 5.39 39.13
CA GLN A 122 -15.66 5.38 39.85
C GLN A 122 -15.58 4.50 41.10
#